data_AF-A0A7V5CJS3-F1
#
_entry.id   AF-A0A7V5CJS3-F1
#
_cell.length_a   1.000
_cell.length_b   1.000
_cell.length_c   1.000
_cell.angle_alpha   90.00
_cell.angle_beta   90.00
_cell.angle_gamma   90.00
#
_symmetry.space_group_name_H-M   'P 1'
#
loop_
_entity.id
_entity.type
_entity.pdbx_description
1 polymer ?
#
loop_
_entity_poly.entity_id
_entity_poly.type
_entity_poly.pdbx_seq_one_letter_code
_entity_poly.pdbx_strand_id
1 'polypeptide(L)'
;MRSTTGMVNLRSGGRACLKRSPAAGLRSASRARRRQISENPEPRKMGDIRLGTSGYSFGGWKGIVYPSNIRESEMFAYYTDYFRLNTVEINYTYYTMPSRKVFESYARRLPDEFDFTVKLYAGITHEPWLSADSAPDVDTDLCSRFLWAIEPLAESGRLGCLLAQFPPRMYPGRVSWDYLLRLRDAFAGQKLVYEFRNKAWVSPGTISKLKQADIGYCAVDEPQVGPLMPLVPAVTSDVAYLRFHGRNTKWFEDSSVRYDYLYSERELKKMLPTIKSMAGRSKTVYIQFNNCHAGAALRNVKMMQYLLGLDVPPLQGVLFGAAF
;
A
#
# COMPACT_ATOMS: atom_id res chain seq x y z
N MET A 1 42.28 57.65 -35.10
CA MET A 1 43.72 57.31 -35.07
C MET A 1 43.94 56.03 -35.87
N ARG A 2 45.04 56.01 -36.61
CA ARG A 2 45.34 55.14 -37.77
C ARG A 2 45.72 53.70 -37.40
N SER A 3 45.67 52.85 -38.44
CA SER A 3 46.62 51.76 -38.75
C SER A 3 46.37 50.40 -38.06
N THR A 4 46.43 49.21 -38.68
CA THR A 4 47.12 48.71 -39.90
C THR A 4 46.50 47.34 -40.22
N THR A 5 45.89 47.09 -41.38
CA THR A 5 46.43 46.45 -42.60
C THR A 5 47.24 45.17 -42.39
N GLY A 6 46.74 44.05 -42.91
CA GLY A 6 47.45 42.80 -43.13
C GLY A 6 46.74 41.93 -44.16
N MET A 7 47.09 42.08 -45.43
CA MET A 7 46.77 41.16 -46.54
C MET A 7 48.10 40.71 -47.14
N VAL A 8 48.34 39.40 -47.22
CA VAL A 8 49.17 38.79 -48.27
C VAL A 8 48.53 37.45 -48.66
N ASN A 9 48.56 37.20 -49.96
CA ASN A 9 47.83 36.17 -50.69
C ASN A 9 48.82 35.16 -51.32
N LEU A 10 48.28 34.00 -51.75
CA LEU A 10 48.76 33.09 -52.81
C LEU A 10 49.86 32.03 -52.51
N ARG A 11 49.46 30.75 -52.65
CA ARG A 11 50.00 29.68 -53.53
C ARG A 11 49.21 28.39 -53.24
N SER A 12 48.27 27.93 -54.07
CA SER A 12 48.36 27.23 -55.39
C SER A 12 48.93 25.80 -55.35
N GLY A 13 48.08 24.81 -55.68
CA GLY A 13 48.44 23.45 -56.15
C GLY A 13 48.21 22.34 -55.10
N GLY A 14 47.51 21.23 -55.36
CA GLY A 14 46.89 20.73 -56.58
C GLY A 14 46.00 19.49 -56.32
N ARG A 15 44.97 19.41 -57.15
CA ARG A 15 44.09 18.31 -57.60
C ARG A 15 44.43 16.86 -57.19
N ALA A 16 43.39 16.15 -56.72
CA ALA A 16 42.94 14.86 -57.28
C ALA A 16 41.45 14.72 -56.93
N CYS A 17 40.55 15.04 -57.87
CA CYS A 17 39.86 14.10 -58.77
C CYS A 17 39.04 13.03 -58.02
N LEU A 18 37.71 13.16 -58.06
CA LEU A 18 36.77 12.05 -58.33
C LEU A 18 35.35 12.59 -58.61
N LYS A 19 35.05 12.58 -59.91
CA LYS A 19 33.77 12.43 -60.62
C LYS A 19 32.46 12.78 -59.89
N ARG A 20 31.77 13.80 -60.41
CA ARG A 20 30.32 14.06 -60.25
C ARG A 20 29.55 13.67 -61.51
N SER A 21 28.38 13.06 -61.32
CA SER A 21 27.06 13.36 -61.93
C SER A 21 26.16 12.11 -61.95
N PRO A 22 24.81 12.21 -62.07
CA PRO A 22 23.93 13.38 -62.00
C PRO A 22 22.73 13.21 -61.04
N ALA A 23 21.95 14.27 -60.90
CA ALA A 23 20.71 14.35 -60.15
C ALA A 23 19.60 13.42 -60.69
N ALA A 24 18.82 12.84 -59.77
CA ALA A 24 17.46 12.36 -60.01
C ALA A 24 16.65 12.48 -58.72
N GLY A 25 15.46 13.07 -58.82
CA GLY A 25 14.61 13.38 -57.69
C GLY A 25 14.03 12.15 -56.99
N LEU A 26 13.79 12.28 -55.69
CA LEU A 26 12.88 11.42 -54.96
C LEU A 26 11.97 12.27 -54.07
N ARG A 27 10.68 12.24 -54.41
CA ARG A 27 9.58 12.62 -53.54
C ARG A 27 9.60 11.67 -52.34
N SER A 28 9.90 12.16 -51.14
CA SER A 28 9.71 11.38 -49.92
C SER A 28 8.24 11.46 -49.50
N ALA A 29 7.49 10.39 -49.80
CA ALA A 29 6.18 10.17 -49.22
C ALA A 29 6.33 9.82 -47.73
N SER A 30 6.23 10.81 -46.85
CA SER A 30 6.11 10.57 -45.41
C SER A 30 4.71 10.06 -45.10
N ARG A 31 4.51 8.73 -45.18
CA ARG A 31 3.33 8.07 -44.59
C ARG A 31 3.44 8.15 -43.06
N ALA A 32 2.91 9.22 -42.49
CA ALA A 32 2.60 9.28 -41.07
C ALA A 32 1.60 8.15 -40.76
N ARG A 33 2.05 7.11 -40.04
CA ARG A 33 1.14 6.12 -39.44
C ARG A 33 0.29 6.84 -38.40
N ARG A 34 -0.94 7.23 -38.77
CA ARG A 34 -2.01 7.50 -37.80
C ARG A 34 -2.16 6.23 -36.96
N ARG A 35 -1.68 6.26 -35.71
CA ARG A 35 -2.13 5.31 -34.70
C ARG A 35 -3.64 5.53 -34.57
N GLN A 36 -4.44 4.56 -35.00
CA GLN A 36 -5.84 4.50 -34.64
C GLN A 36 -5.89 4.43 -33.11
N ILE A 37 -6.30 5.51 -32.48
CA ILE A 37 -6.72 5.50 -31.09
C ILE A 37 -8.07 4.78 -31.14
N SER A 38 -8.16 3.56 -30.60
CA SER A 38 -9.46 2.92 -30.45
C SER A 38 -10.27 3.76 -29.47
N GLU A 39 -11.41 4.29 -29.93
CA GLU A 39 -12.30 5.15 -29.13
C GLU A 39 -13.06 4.39 -28.03
N ASN A 40 -12.80 3.08 -27.88
CA ASN A 40 -13.19 2.32 -26.71
C ASN A 40 -11.94 1.85 -25.97
N PRO A 41 -11.67 2.34 -24.74
CA PRO A 41 -10.72 1.66 -23.87
C PRO A 41 -11.29 0.29 -23.54
N GLU A 42 -10.53 -0.76 -23.84
CA GLU A 42 -10.77 -2.11 -23.30
C GLU A 42 -11.13 -1.99 -21.81
N PRO A 43 -12.18 -2.67 -21.32
CA PRO A 43 -12.55 -2.61 -19.91
C PRO A 43 -11.32 -2.95 -19.09
N ARG A 44 -10.85 -2.00 -18.27
CA ARG A 44 -9.68 -2.21 -17.41
C ARG A 44 -9.89 -3.51 -16.64
N LYS A 45 -8.99 -4.48 -16.82
CA LYS A 45 -8.94 -5.68 -15.98
C LYS A 45 -8.94 -5.19 -14.53
N MET A 46 -9.88 -5.68 -13.73
CA MET A 46 -9.92 -5.36 -12.30
C MET A 46 -8.57 -5.71 -11.67
N GLY A 47 -8.08 -4.84 -10.79
CA GLY A 47 -6.91 -5.11 -9.97
C GLY A 47 -7.13 -6.29 -9.03
N ASP A 48 -6.04 -6.94 -8.66
CA ASP A 48 -6.06 -8.13 -7.82
C ASP A 48 -6.50 -7.77 -6.39
N ILE A 49 -7.50 -8.47 -5.87
CA ILE A 49 -7.99 -8.28 -4.50
C ILE A 49 -7.22 -9.21 -3.56
N ARG A 50 -6.53 -8.62 -2.59
CA ARG A 50 -5.75 -9.31 -1.56
C ARG A 50 -6.44 -9.14 -0.21
N LEU A 51 -6.94 -10.23 0.37
CA LEU A 51 -7.70 -10.26 1.63
C LEU A 51 -6.88 -10.88 2.75
N GLY A 52 -6.83 -10.16 3.87
CA GLY A 52 -6.12 -10.60 5.06
C GLY A 52 -6.59 -9.90 6.34
N THR A 53 -5.78 -10.07 7.36
CA THR A 53 -5.96 -9.52 8.70
C THR A 53 -4.70 -8.78 9.14
N SER A 54 -4.85 -7.92 10.14
CA SER A 54 -3.70 -7.29 10.81
C SER A 54 -3.07 -8.25 11.82
N GLY A 55 -2.23 -9.15 11.31
CA GLY A 55 -1.60 -10.26 12.02
C GLY A 55 -2.39 -11.57 11.90
N TYR A 56 -1.72 -12.70 12.19
CA TYR A 56 -2.30 -14.04 12.10
C TYR A 56 -2.12 -14.90 13.36
N SER A 57 -1.27 -14.49 14.30
CA SER A 57 -0.86 -15.32 15.45
C SER A 57 -1.31 -14.70 16.76
N PHE A 58 -2.55 -14.98 17.17
CA PHE A 58 -3.13 -14.48 18.41
C PHE A 58 -3.55 -15.65 19.31
N GLY A 59 -3.08 -15.67 20.56
CA GLY A 59 -3.46 -16.70 21.53
C GLY A 59 -4.97 -16.79 21.73
N GLY A 60 -5.64 -15.62 21.79
CA GLY A 60 -7.10 -15.53 21.92
C GLY A 60 -7.91 -16.01 20.70
N TRP A 61 -7.27 -16.52 19.65
CA TRP A 61 -7.95 -17.14 18.50
C TRP A 61 -8.07 -18.66 18.65
N LYS A 62 -7.27 -19.29 19.52
CA LYS A 62 -7.33 -20.74 19.79
C LYS A 62 -8.66 -21.11 20.42
N GLY A 63 -9.31 -22.15 19.88
CA GLY A 63 -10.63 -22.60 20.33
C GLY A 63 -11.80 -21.73 19.84
N ILE A 64 -11.52 -20.64 19.13
CA ILE A 64 -12.56 -19.77 18.54
C ILE A 64 -12.56 -19.89 17.02
N VAL A 65 -11.42 -19.57 16.39
CA VAL A 65 -11.24 -19.63 14.93
C VAL A 65 -10.10 -20.55 14.52
N TYR A 66 -9.20 -20.87 15.45
CA TYR A 66 -8.22 -21.94 15.30
C TYR A 66 -8.58 -23.14 16.18
N PRO A 67 -8.11 -24.36 15.84
CA PRO A 67 -8.16 -25.50 16.76
C PRO A 67 -7.55 -25.15 18.12
N SER A 68 -8.15 -25.64 19.20
CA SER A 68 -7.73 -25.31 20.57
C SER A 68 -6.29 -25.73 20.87
N ASN A 69 -5.82 -26.81 20.25
CA ASN A 69 -4.49 -27.40 20.42
C ASN A 69 -3.46 -26.97 19.35
N ILE A 70 -3.78 -26.01 18.47
CA ILE A 70 -2.84 -25.59 17.41
C ILE A 70 -1.54 -25.02 18.00
N ARG A 71 -0.39 -25.40 17.42
CA ARG A 71 0.90 -24.77 17.72
C ARG A 71 1.02 -23.46 16.97
N GLU A 72 1.71 -22.48 17.55
CA GLU A 72 1.91 -21.16 16.89
C GLU A 72 2.63 -21.29 15.55
N SER A 73 3.55 -22.25 15.43
CA SER A 73 4.27 -22.56 14.19
C SER A 73 3.37 -23.04 13.05
N GLU A 74 2.18 -23.55 13.36
CA GLU A 74 1.18 -24.08 12.42
C GLU A 74 0.11 -23.03 12.07
N MET A 75 -0.04 -21.96 12.86
CA MET A 75 -1.06 -20.95 12.61
C MET A 75 -0.94 -20.29 11.25
N PHE A 76 0.29 -20.07 10.75
CA PHE A 76 0.50 -19.48 9.43
C PHE A 76 0.03 -20.40 8.30
N ALA A 77 0.31 -21.70 8.40
CA ALA A 77 -0.19 -22.69 7.44
C ALA A 77 -1.72 -22.77 7.52
N TYR A 78 -2.30 -22.77 8.73
CA TYR A 78 -3.76 -22.74 8.89
C TYR A 78 -4.38 -21.46 8.30
N TYR A 79 -3.74 -20.31 8.50
CA TYR A 79 -4.16 -19.02 7.93
C TYR A 79 -4.15 -19.01 6.39
N THR A 80 -3.14 -19.63 5.79
CA THR A 80 -2.97 -19.64 4.33
C THR A 80 -3.78 -20.76 3.69
N ASP A 81 -3.71 -21.99 4.20
CA ASP A 81 -4.30 -23.17 3.56
C ASP A 81 -5.79 -23.34 3.88
N TYR A 82 -6.17 -23.19 5.16
CA TYR A 82 -7.57 -23.36 5.59
C TYR A 82 -8.38 -22.08 5.34
N PHE A 83 -7.84 -20.92 5.73
CA PHE A 83 -8.52 -19.66 5.49
C PHE A 83 -8.40 -19.18 4.03
N ARG A 84 -7.45 -19.71 3.24
CA ARG A 84 -7.20 -19.31 1.84
C ARG A 84 -6.95 -17.81 1.69
N LEU A 85 -6.22 -17.25 2.65
CA LEU A 85 -5.86 -15.83 2.66
C LEU A 85 -4.57 -15.64 1.88
N ASN A 86 -4.53 -14.57 1.10
CA ASN A 86 -3.44 -14.27 0.16
C ASN A 86 -2.64 -13.04 0.56
N THR A 87 -2.93 -12.47 1.74
CA THR A 87 -2.10 -11.45 2.37
C THR A 87 -2.24 -11.45 3.88
N VAL A 88 -1.25 -10.88 4.56
CA VAL A 88 -1.36 -10.48 5.96
C VAL A 88 -0.61 -9.17 6.19
N GLU A 89 -1.13 -8.33 7.07
CA GLU A 89 -0.42 -7.15 7.55
C GLU A 89 0.41 -7.50 8.79
N ILE A 90 1.73 -7.38 8.66
CA ILE A 90 2.70 -7.47 9.74
C ILE A 90 2.63 -6.20 10.57
N ASN A 91 2.07 -6.33 11.76
CA ASN A 91 1.78 -5.20 12.64
C ASN A 91 2.69 -5.15 13.89
N TYR A 92 3.39 -6.23 14.23
CA TYR A 92 4.28 -6.23 15.42
C TYR A 92 5.41 -5.19 15.29
N THR A 93 5.82 -4.88 14.06
CA THR A 93 6.85 -3.91 13.71
C THR A 93 6.50 -2.49 14.14
N TYR A 94 5.23 -2.19 14.39
CA TYR A 94 4.82 -0.93 15.00
C TYR A 94 5.41 -0.76 16.40
N TYR A 95 5.46 -1.84 17.19
CA TYR A 95 5.87 -1.79 18.60
C TYR A 95 7.38 -1.95 18.78
N THR A 96 8.07 -2.60 17.85
CA THR A 96 9.49 -2.87 17.94
C THR A 96 10.13 -2.86 16.56
N MET A 97 11.40 -2.44 16.49
CA MET A 97 12.14 -2.49 15.24
C MET A 97 12.20 -3.93 14.71
N PRO A 98 11.91 -4.15 13.41
CA PRO A 98 11.94 -5.47 12.81
C PRO A 98 13.32 -6.13 12.93
N SER A 99 13.33 -7.45 13.17
CA SER A 99 14.53 -8.28 13.07
C SER A 99 14.66 -8.85 11.67
N ARG A 100 15.81 -8.66 11.03
CA ARG A 100 16.10 -9.22 9.69
C ARG A 100 15.86 -10.73 9.62
N LYS A 101 16.28 -11.47 10.65
CA LYS A 101 16.11 -12.92 10.75
C LYS A 101 14.64 -13.36 10.65
N VAL A 102 13.71 -12.55 11.17
CA VAL A 102 12.28 -12.83 11.07
C VAL A 102 11.81 -12.67 9.62
N PHE A 103 12.24 -11.62 8.93
CA PHE A 103 11.89 -11.38 7.52
C PHE A 103 12.55 -12.39 6.56
N GLU A 104 13.75 -12.88 6.86
CA GLU A 104 14.34 -14.02 6.16
C GLU A 104 13.49 -15.29 6.34
N SER A 105 12.96 -15.51 7.54
CA SER A 105 12.06 -16.63 7.81
C SER A 105 10.75 -16.50 7.03
N TYR A 106 10.19 -15.29 6.94
CA TYR A 106 9.03 -15.04 6.08
C TYR A 106 9.37 -15.32 4.62
N ALA A 107 10.43 -14.75 4.07
CA ALA A 107 10.85 -14.96 2.68
C ALA A 107 11.00 -16.45 2.31
N ARG A 108 11.45 -17.31 3.23
CA ARG A 108 11.61 -18.76 3.00
C ARG A 108 10.33 -19.59 3.07
N ARG A 109 9.31 -19.15 3.83
CA ARG A 109 8.13 -19.97 4.19
C ARG A 109 6.88 -19.65 3.37
N LEU A 110 7.03 -18.91 2.28
CA LEU A 110 5.90 -18.31 1.58
C LEU A 110 5.25 -19.29 0.60
N PRO A 111 3.92 -19.49 0.70
CA PRO A 111 3.16 -20.05 -0.41
C PRO A 111 3.35 -19.19 -1.66
N ASP A 112 3.14 -19.81 -2.82
CA ASP A 112 3.03 -19.05 -4.05
C ASP A 112 1.87 -18.05 -3.94
N GLU A 113 2.09 -16.85 -4.49
CA GLU A 113 1.10 -15.78 -4.57
C GLU A 113 0.59 -15.23 -3.22
N PHE A 114 1.43 -15.19 -2.18
CA PHE A 114 1.09 -14.55 -0.91
C PHE A 114 1.89 -13.26 -0.67
N ASP A 115 1.20 -12.16 -0.35
CA ASP A 115 1.82 -10.86 -0.11
C ASP A 115 1.83 -10.46 1.36
N PHE A 116 2.92 -9.90 1.84
CA PHE A 116 2.97 -9.22 3.12
C PHE A 116 2.84 -7.71 2.95
N THR A 117 2.06 -7.10 3.82
CA THR A 117 2.11 -5.65 4.04
C THR A 117 2.76 -5.40 5.39
N VAL A 118 3.58 -4.37 5.54
CA VAL A 118 4.37 -4.18 6.77
C VAL A 118 4.09 -2.80 7.33
N LYS A 119 3.62 -2.74 8.58
CA LYS A 119 3.40 -1.46 9.26
C LYS A 119 4.73 -0.88 9.72
N LEU A 120 4.93 0.40 9.49
CA LEU A 120 6.12 1.10 9.96
C LEU A 120 6.18 1.16 11.49
N TYR A 121 7.41 1.22 12.00
CA TYR A 121 7.70 1.39 13.43
C TYR A 121 7.13 2.71 13.98
N ALA A 122 6.65 2.69 15.23
CA ALA A 122 6.08 3.86 15.89
C ALA A 122 7.07 5.03 15.98
N GLY A 123 8.38 4.74 16.10
CA GLY A 123 9.45 5.74 16.03
C GLY A 123 9.48 6.55 14.75
N ILE A 124 8.92 6.02 13.65
CA ILE A 124 8.87 6.68 12.33
C ILE A 124 7.55 7.41 12.10
N THR A 125 6.48 7.07 12.82
CA THR A 125 5.12 7.55 12.47
C THR A 125 4.40 8.25 13.61
N HIS A 126 4.74 7.97 14.86
CA HIS A 126 4.01 8.44 16.05
C HIS A 126 4.89 9.25 16.99
N GLU A 127 6.10 8.78 17.27
CA GLU A 127 7.02 9.42 18.22
C GLU A 127 7.44 10.85 17.80
N PRO A 128 7.70 11.14 16.49
CA PRO A 128 8.01 12.51 16.05
C PRO A 128 6.90 13.52 16.34
N TRP A 129 5.68 13.03 16.59
CA TRP A 129 4.50 13.84 16.87
C TRP A 129 4.18 13.94 18.37
N LEU A 130 5.05 13.47 19.27
CA LEU A 130 4.82 13.51 20.72
C LEU A 130 5.27 14.82 21.37
N SER A 131 6.35 15.42 20.86
CA SER A 131 6.92 16.65 21.42
C SER A 131 6.22 17.89 20.85
N ALA A 132 5.86 18.84 21.71
CA ALA A 132 5.41 20.16 21.29
C ALA A 132 6.59 21.14 21.04
N ASP A 133 7.77 20.81 21.55
CA ASP A 133 8.93 21.71 21.61
C ASP A 133 9.87 21.59 20.40
N SER A 134 9.61 20.62 19.52
CA SER A 134 10.42 20.38 18.33
C SER A 134 9.54 20.08 17.12
N ALA A 135 9.94 20.57 15.95
CA ALA A 135 9.29 20.18 14.71
C ALA A 135 9.58 18.69 14.43
N PRO A 136 8.58 17.90 13.99
CA PRO A 136 8.79 16.52 13.61
C PRO A 136 9.79 16.44 12.46
N ASP A 137 10.75 15.53 12.54
CA ASP A 137 11.68 15.25 11.45
C ASP A 137 11.84 13.74 11.22
N VAL A 138 12.18 13.39 9.99
CA VAL A 138 12.37 12.00 9.58
C VAL A 138 13.77 11.56 9.94
N ASP A 139 13.89 10.63 10.89
CA ASP A 139 15.16 9.97 11.20
C ASP A 139 15.54 8.99 10.07
N THR A 140 16.46 9.41 9.21
CA THR A 140 16.90 8.63 8.05
C THR A 140 17.71 7.39 8.44
N ASP A 141 18.42 7.38 9.57
CA ASP A 141 19.11 6.19 10.07
C ASP A 141 18.11 5.14 10.50
N LEU A 142 17.08 5.55 11.25
CA LEU A 142 15.99 4.68 11.67
C LEU A 142 15.25 4.09 10.47
N CYS A 143 14.97 4.91 9.44
CA CYS A 143 14.37 4.44 8.18
C CYS A 143 15.28 3.41 7.47
N SER A 144 16.59 3.68 7.40
CA SER A 144 17.58 2.79 6.76
C SER A 144 17.67 1.44 7.48
N ARG A 145 17.67 1.45 8.83
CA ARG A 145 17.65 0.24 9.65
C ARG A 145 16.36 -0.56 9.46
N PHE A 146 15.23 0.12 9.30
CA PHE A 146 13.95 -0.53 9.01
C PHE A 146 14.00 -1.22 7.65
N LEU A 147 14.44 -0.51 6.61
CA LEU A 147 14.61 -1.04 5.25
C LEU A 147 15.55 -2.26 5.23
N TRP A 148 16.71 -2.16 5.88
CA TRP A 148 17.66 -3.27 6.00
C TRP A 148 17.03 -4.51 6.65
N ALA A 149 16.19 -4.33 7.67
CA ALA A 149 15.55 -5.46 8.33
C ALA A 149 14.49 -6.15 7.44
N ILE A 150 13.78 -5.40 6.60
CA ILE A 150 12.73 -5.97 5.74
C ILE A 150 13.22 -6.39 4.35
N GLU A 151 14.43 -6.01 3.98
CA GLU A 151 15.03 -6.26 2.66
C GLU A 151 14.86 -7.72 2.17
N PRO A 152 15.08 -8.78 2.98
CA PRO A 152 14.90 -10.16 2.51
C PRO A 152 13.49 -10.44 1.98
N LEU A 153 12.47 -9.80 2.57
CA LEU A 153 11.09 -9.92 2.11
C LEU A 153 10.86 -9.08 0.85
N ALA A 154 11.45 -7.89 0.76
CA ALA A 154 11.38 -7.06 -0.44
C ALA A 154 12.01 -7.76 -1.66
N GLU A 155 13.21 -8.33 -1.49
CA GLU A 155 13.94 -9.07 -2.54
C GLU A 155 13.21 -10.33 -2.99
N SER A 156 12.44 -10.97 -2.10
CA SER A 156 11.60 -12.12 -2.45
C SER A 156 10.43 -11.76 -3.38
N GLY A 157 10.15 -10.46 -3.59
CA GLY A 157 9.02 -9.98 -4.37
C GLY A 157 7.66 -10.13 -3.66
N ARG A 158 7.66 -10.44 -2.36
CA ARG A 158 6.46 -10.67 -1.55
C ARG A 158 6.11 -9.51 -0.62
N LEU A 159 6.86 -8.41 -0.67
CA LEU A 159 6.49 -7.15 -0.01
C LEU A 159 5.47 -6.40 -0.88
N GLY A 160 4.21 -6.42 -0.48
CA GLY A 160 3.12 -5.73 -1.17
C GLY A 160 3.22 -4.22 -1.04
N CYS A 161 3.31 -3.72 0.19
CA CYS A 161 3.57 -2.31 0.51
C CYS A 161 3.96 -2.11 1.99
N LEU A 162 4.44 -0.90 2.28
CA LEU A 162 4.65 -0.39 3.63
C LEU A 162 3.45 0.48 4.04
N LEU A 163 2.92 0.25 5.24
CA LEU A 163 1.85 1.04 5.82
C LEU A 163 2.41 2.02 6.85
N ALA A 164 2.34 3.32 6.56
CA ALA A 164 2.60 4.37 7.52
C ALA A 164 1.27 4.93 8.05
N GLN A 165 0.87 4.46 9.22
CA GLN A 165 -0.30 4.99 9.92
C GLN A 165 0.13 6.09 10.88
N PHE A 166 -0.52 7.25 10.82
CA PHE A 166 -0.18 8.45 11.61
C PHE A 166 -1.17 8.68 12.75
N PRO A 167 -0.75 9.25 13.90
CA PRO A 167 -1.61 9.41 15.06
C PRO A 167 -2.72 10.46 14.84
N PRO A 168 -3.83 10.40 15.60
CA PRO A 168 -4.92 11.39 15.51
C PRO A 168 -4.50 12.84 15.79
N ARG A 169 -3.36 13.06 16.46
CA ARG A 169 -2.84 14.41 16.74
C ARG A 169 -2.12 15.07 15.56
N MET A 170 -1.85 14.33 14.48
CA MET A 170 -1.22 14.89 13.29
C MET A 170 -2.28 15.62 12.44
N TYR A 171 -2.14 16.95 12.30
CA TYR A 171 -3.03 17.78 11.48
C TYR A 171 -2.40 18.10 10.11
N PRO A 172 -3.19 18.34 9.06
CA PRO A 172 -2.67 18.81 7.78
C PRO A 172 -2.06 20.21 7.93
N GLY A 173 -0.87 20.40 7.38
CA GLY A 173 -0.14 21.67 7.44
C GLY A 173 1.19 21.56 6.71
N ARG A 174 1.91 22.68 6.57
CA ARG A 174 3.20 22.70 5.86
C ARG A 174 4.19 21.70 6.45
N VAL A 175 4.37 21.73 7.77
CA VAL A 175 5.24 20.81 8.52
C VAL A 175 4.89 19.34 8.26
N SER A 176 3.60 19.00 8.31
CA SER A 176 3.15 17.62 8.05
C SER A 176 3.37 17.21 6.60
N TRP A 177 3.14 18.08 5.63
CA TRP A 177 3.44 17.76 4.24
C TRP A 177 4.94 17.61 3.98
N ASP A 178 5.77 18.46 4.57
CA ASP A 178 7.24 18.34 4.48
C ASP A 178 7.71 16.99 5.07
N TYR A 179 7.17 16.59 6.22
CA TYR A 179 7.43 15.28 6.83
C TYR A 179 7.02 14.11 5.93
N LEU A 180 5.80 14.15 5.39
CA LEU A 180 5.25 13.11 4.52
C LEU A 180 6.09 12.95 3.25
N LEU A 181 6.54 14.04 2.63
CA LEU A 181 7.38 13.97 1.43
C LEU A 181 8.79 13.44 1.74
N ARG A 182 9.42 13.87 2.83
CA ARG A 182 10.70 13.33 3.29
C ARG A 182 10.61 11.84 3.63
N LEU A 183 9.51 11.42 4.25
CA LEU A 183 9.28 10.01 4.56
C LEU A 183 9.13 9.18 3.28
N ARG A 184 8.40 9.69 2.28
CA ARG A 184 8.33 9.06 0.95
C ARG A 184 9.73 8.90 0.35
N ASP A 185 10.56 9.94 0.41
CA ASP A 185 11.92 9.91 -0.12
C ASP A 185 12.82 8.91 0.64
N ALA A 186 12.71 8.84 1.98
CA ALA A 186 13.46 7.91 2.81
C ALA A 186 13.12 6.43 2.55
N PHE A 187 11.91 6.16 2.03
CA PHE A 187 11.45 4.83 1.63
C PHE A 187 11.37 4.66 0.11
N ALA A 188 12.12 5.47 -0.65
CA ALA A 188 12.16 5.38 -2.11
C ALA A 188 12.48 3.95 -2.58
N GLY A 189 11.78 3.51 -3.62
CA GLY A 189 11.85 2.13 -4.13
C GLY A 189 10.83 1.17 -3.48
N GLN A 190 10.18 1.56 -2.38
CA GLN A 190 9.09 0.79 -1.78
C GLN A 190 7.73 1.45 -2.08
N LYS A 191 6.69 0.62 -2.22
CA LYS A 191 5.31 1.10 -2.27
C LYS A 191 4.88 1.54 -0.88
N LEU A 192 4.52 2.81 -0.73
CA LEU A 192 4.18 3.39 0.57
C LEU A 192 2.71 3.81 0.60
N VAL A 193 2.00 3.42 1.66
CA VAL A 193 0.58 3.71 1.88
C VAL A 193 0.42 4.47 3.19
N TYR A 194 -0.28 5.60 3.14
CA TYR A 194 -0.54 6.45 4.31
C TYR A 194 -1.95 6.29 4.84
N GLU A 195 -2.06 6.06 6.15
CA GLU A 195 -3.31 6.05 6.90
C GLU A 195 -3.35 7.22 7.87
N PHE A 196 -4.27 8.14 7.66
CA PHE A 196 -4.54 9.24 8.58
C PHE A 196 -5.62 8.83 9.58
N ARG A 197 -5.54 9.37 10.80
CA ARG A 197 -6.52 9.10 11.89
C ARG A 197 -7.20 10.37 12.40
N ASN A 198 -7.12 11.45 11.61
CA ASN A 198 -7.72 12.74 11.91
C ASN A 198 -8.50 13.26 10.70
N LYS A 199 -9.81 13.45 10.84
CA LYS A 199 -10.73 13.91 9.79
C LYS A 199 -10.37 15.26 9.19
N ALA A 200 -9.52 16.06 9.82
CA ALA A 200 -8.95 17.27 9.22
C ALA A 200 -8.22 16.98 7.89
N TRP A 201 -7.71 15.76 7.70
CA TRP A 201 -7.08 15.34 6.44
C TRP A 201 -8.08 15.09 5.30
N VAL A 202 -9.39 15.03 5.59
CA VAL A 202 -10.43 14.80 4.57
C VAL A 202 -10.59 16.04 3.71
N SER A 203 -9.87 16.08 2.59
CA SER A 203 -10.04 17.11 1.58
C SER A 203 -9.65 16.57 0.18
N PRO A 204 -10.25 17.09 -0.89
CA PRO A 204 -9.80 16.81 -2.25
C PRO A 204 -8.32 17.18 -2.49
N GLY A 205 -7.84 18.22 -1.79
CA GLY A 205 -6.44 18.67 -1.85
C GLY A 205 -5.47 17.63 -1.30
N THR A 206 -5.82 16.97 -0.19
CA THR A 206 -5.03 15.85 0.37
C THR A 206 -4.89 14.73 -0.64
N ILE A 207 -6.02 14.26 -1.19
CA ILE A 207 -6.03 13.16 -2.17
C ILE A 207 -5.23 13.51 -3.42
N SER A 208 -5.36 14.74 -3.91
CA SER A 208 -4.63 15.22 -5.09
C SER A 208 -3.12 15.26 -4.84
N LYS A 209 -2.68 15.76 -3.67
CA LYS A 209 -1.26 15.82 -3.31
C LYS A 209 -0.64 14.44 -3.15
N LEU A 210 -1.34 13.50 -2.50
CA LEU A 210 -0.88 12.11 -2.40
C LEU A 210 -0.71 11.47 -3.78
N LYS A 211 -1.67 11.69 -4.68
CA LYS A 211 -1.62 11.19 -6.05
C LYS A 211 -0.45 11.78 -6.85
N GLN A 212 -0.19 13.08 -6.70
CA GLN A 212 0.95 13.74 -7.35
C GLN A 212 2.30 13.23 -6.84
N ALA A 213 2.37 12.81 -5.57
CA ALA A 213 3.58 12.29 -4.94
C ALA A 213 3.76 10.77 -5.12
N ASP A 214 2.84 10.08 -5.80
CA ASP A 214 2.75 8.61 -5.91
C ASP A 214 2.73 7.91 -4.54
N ILE A 215 1.96 8.47 -3.62
CA ILE A 215 1.78 7.93 -2.27
C ILE A 215 0.41 7.27 -2.20
N GLY A 216 0.38 5.99 -1.80
CA GLY A 216 -0.85 5.25 -1.57
C GLY A 216 -1.65 5.82 -0.41
N TYR A 217 -2.97 5.69 -0.49
CA TYR A 217 -3.90 6.16 0.54
C TYR A 217 -4.65 4.97 1.12
N CYS A 218 -4.65 4.85 2.43
CA CYS A 218 -5.44 3.86 3.15
C CYS A 218 -6.81 4.44 3.47
N ALA A 219 -7.83 3.90 2.81
CA ALA A 219 -9.22 4.09 3.23
C ALA A 219 -9.46 3.29 4.51
N VAL A 220 -10.07 3.91 5.50
CA VAL A 220 -10.32 3.30 6.81
C VAL A 220 -11.80 3.30 7.12
N ASP A 221 -12.32 2.15 7.56
CA ASP A 221 -13.61 2.05 8.23
C ASP A 221 -13.36 1.95 9.74
N GLU A 222 -13.77 2.98 10.46
CA GLU A 222 -13.59 3.13 11.90
C GLU A 222 -14.81 3.80 12.54
N PRO A 223 -14.95 3.76 13.87
CA PRO A 223 -16.10 4.38 14.53
C PRO A 223 -16.09 5.90 14.32
N GLN A 224 -17.27 6.48 14.19
CA GLN A 224 -17.43 7.91 13.92
C GLN A 224 -17.45 8.71 15.24
N VAL A 225 -16.33 8.66 15.97
CA VAL A 225 -16.15 9.32 17.28
C VAL A 225 -14.91 10.21 17.29
N GLY A 226 -15.00 11.38 17.94
CA GLY A 226 -13.87 12.30 18.09
C GLY A 226 -13.25 12.78 16.76
N PRO A 227 -11.90 12.73 16.63
CA PRO A 227 -11.21 13.18 15.42
C PRO A 227 -11.17 12.12 14.32
N LEU A 228 -11.70 10.91 14.53
CA LEU A 228 -11.55 9.80 13.61
C LEU A 228 -12.09 10.11 12.19
N MET A 229 -11.49 9.45 11.21
CA MET A 229 -11.79 9.57 9.79
C MET A 229 -13.17 8.97 9.46
N PRO A 230 -13.94 9.63 8.58
CA PRO A 230 -14.96 8.93 7.80
C PRO A 230 -14.30 8.05 6.74
N LEU A 231 -15.06 7.06 6.24
CA LEU A 231 -14.63 6.26 5.10
C LEU A 231 -14.56 7.12 3.83
N VAL A 232 -13.34 7.32 3.31
CA VAL A 232 -13.08 8.02 2.05
C VAL A 232 -12.40 7.03 1.09
N PRO A 233 -13.09 6.40 0.13
CA PRO A 233 -12.53 5.33 -0.69
C PRO A 233 -11.73 5.84 -1.91
N ALA A 234 -10.68 6.62 -1.64
CA ALA A 234 -9.79 7.18 -2.63
C ALA A 234 -8.70 6.18 -3.07
N VAL A 235 -8.27 6.28 -4.32
CA VAL A 235 -7.14 5.53 -4.88
C VAL A 235 -6.14 6.55 -5.43
N THR A 236 -4.95 6.60 -4.83
CA THR A 236 -3.92 7.62 -5.12
C THR A 236 -2.65 7.04 -5.71
N SER A 237 -2.51 5.71 -5.76
CA SER A 237 -1.38 5.00 -6.38
C SER A 237 -1.85 3.71 -7.04
N ASP A 238 -0.92 2.94 -7.61
CA ASP A 238 -1.20 1.59 -8.12
C ASP A 238 -1.66 0.61 -7.02
N VAL A 239 -1.40 0.92 -5.75
CA VAL A 239 -1.92 0.20 -4.58
C VAL A 239 -3.09 0.96 -3.99
N ALA A 240 -4.23 0.29 -3.91
CA ALA A 240 -5.35 0.69 -3.06
C ALA A 240 -5.31 -0.11 -1.76
N TYR A 241 -5.68 0.53 -0.65
CA TYR A 241 -5.62 -0.11 0.66
C TYR A 241 -6.87 0.24 1.47
N LEU A 242 -7.51 -0.77 2.05
CA LEU A 242 -8.72 -0.65 2.86
C LEU A 242 -8.51 -1.37 4.19
N ARG A 243 -8.73 -0.66 5.30
CA ARG A 243 -8.64 -1.24 6.66
C ARG A 243 -9.96 -1.16 7.39
N PHE A 244 -10.36 -2.28 7.98
CA PHE A 244 -11.55 -2.40 8.80
C PHE A 244 -11.15 -2.47 10.27
N HIS A 245 -11.34 -1.39 11.02
CA HIS A 245 -11.00 -1.32 12.45
C HIS A 245 -12.15 -1.75 13.38
N GLY A 246 -13.34 -1.96 12.83
CA GLY A 246 -14.57 -2.07 13.61
C GLY A 246 -15.21 -0.71 13.87
N ARG A 247 -16.40 -0.72 14.48
CA ARG A 247 -17.18 0.50 14.74
C ARG A 247 -17.57 0.66 16.21
N ASN A 248 -16.80 0.06 17.12
CA ASN A 248 -17.04 0.20 18.55
C ASN A 248 -16.82 1.66 19.00
N THR A 249 -17.86 2.30 19.51
CA THR A 249 -17.85 3.71 19.90
C THR A 249 -17.02 3.98 21.17
N LYS A 250 -16.69 2.96 21.96
CA LYS A 250 -15.83 3.05 23.15
C LYS A 250 -14.33 3.22 22.82
N TRP A 251 -14.01 3.63 21.60
CA TRP A 251 -12.67 3.69 21.02
C TRP A 251 -11.61 4.42 21.88
N PHE A 252 -12.03 5.51 22.53
CA PHE A 252 -11.20 6.34 23.39
C PHE A 252 -11.42 6.08 24.88
N GLU A 253 -12.45 5.32 25.24
CA GLU A 253 -12.80 5.03 26.64
C GLU A 253 -12.02 3.82 27.15
N ASP A 254 -11.91 2.77 26.34
CA ASP A 254 -11.23 1.53 26.73
C ASP A 254 -10.50 0.92 25.53
N SER A 255 -9.18 0.89 25.64
CA SER A 255 -8.32 0.35 24.59
C SER A 255 -8.47 -1.16 24.37
N SER A 256 -8.96 -1.91 25.36
CA SER A 256 -9.12 -3.37 25.28
C SER A 256 -10.29 -3.76 24.37
N VAL A 257 -11.35 -2.95 24.33
CA VAL A 257 -12.54 -3.17 23.50
C VAL A 257 -12.53 -2.38 22.19
N ARG A 258 -11.49 -1.57 21.95
CA ARG A 258 -11.35 -0.72 20.76
C ARG A 258 -11.65 -1.45 19.44
N TYR A 259 -11.14 -2.68 19.33
CA TYR A 259 -11.27 -3.54 18.16
C TYR A 259 -12.30 -4.67 18.36
N ASP A 260 -13.05 -4.64 19.47
CA ASP A 260 -14.14 -5.57 19.75
C ASP A 260 -15.37 -5.19 18.92
N TYR A 261 -15.41 -5.74 17.72
CA TYR A 261 -16.48 -5.51 16.77
C TYR A 261 -16.55 -6.65 15.75
N LEU A 262 -17.74 -7.20 15.54
CA LEU A 262 -18.02 -8.15 14.46
C LEU A 262 -18.92 -7.46 13.45
N TYR A 263 -18.39 -7.20 12.25
CA TYR A 263 -19.20 -6.62 11.17
C TYR A 263 -20.31 -7.59 10.76
N SER A 264 -21.51 -7.05 10.57
CA SER A 264 -22.63 -7.81 10.00
C SER A 264 -22.44 -8.04 8.50
N GLU A 265 -23.07 -9.09 7.97
CA GLU A 265 -23.10 -9.36 6.52
C GLU A 265 -23.63 -8.14 5.74
N ARG A 266 -24.65 -7.46 6.27
CA ARG A 266 -25.22 -6.25 5.67
C ARG A 266 -24.20 -5.12 5.55
N GLU A 267 -23.35 -4.93 6.55
CA GLU A 267 -22.31 -3.91 6.52
C GLU A 267 -21.21 -4.26 5.52
N LEU A 268 -20.77 -5.52 5.49
CA LEU A 268 -19.77 -5.97 4.52
C LEU A 268 -20.31 -5.91 3.08
N LYS A 269 -21.58 -6.27 2.84
CA LYS A 269 -22.24 -6.13 1.54
C LYS A 269 -22.23 -4.69 1.04
N LYS A 270 -22.42 -3.71 1.92
CA LYS A 270 -22.36 -2.28 1.56
C LYS A 270 -20.96 -1.83 1.10
N MET A 271 -19.91 -2.59 1.44
CA MET A 271 -18.53 -2.29 1.02
C MET A 271 -18.20 -2.83 -0.37
N LEU A 272 -18.99 -3.73 -0.94
CA LEU A 272 -18.67 -4.35 -2.23
C LEU A 272 -18.56 -3.34 -3.39
N PRO A 273 -19.46 -2.34 -3.54
CA PRO A 273 -19.30 -1.33 -4.58
C PRO A 273 -18.00 -0.53 -4.42
N THR A 274 -17.64 -0.20 -3.18
CA THR A 274 -16.40 0.49 -2.83
C THR A 274 -15.18 -0.34 -3.22
N ILE A 275 -15.13 -1.60 -2.83
CA ILE A 275 -14.02 -2.52 -3.14
C ILE A 275 -13.87 -2.70 -4.65
N LYS A 276 -14.97 -2.94 -5.38
CA LYS A 276 -14.97 -3.07 -6.85
C LYS A 276 -14.48 -1.80 -7.54
N SER A 277 -14.93 -0.62 -7.05
CA SER A 277 -14.47 0.67 -7.55
C SER A 277 -12.98 0.91 -7.29
N MET A 278 -12.45 0.51 -6.13
CA MET A 278 -11.01 0.57 -5.84
C MET A 278 -10.22 -0.37 -6.76
N ALA A 279 -10.72 -1.60 -6.98
CA ALA A 279 -10.10 -2.58 -7.87
C ALA A 279 -10.07 -2.11 -9.33
N GLY A 280 -11.11 -1.42 -9.83
CA GLY A 280 -11.10 -0.86 -11.18
C GLY A 280 -10.08 0.29 -11.40
N ARG A 281 -9.55 0.86 -10.31
CA ARG A 281 -8.68 2.05 -10.35
C ARG A 281 -7.23 1.80 -9.90
N SER A 282 -6.91 0.58 -9.46
CA SER A 282 -5.61 0.18 -8.95
C SER A 282 -5.16 -1.15 -9.56
N LYS A 283 -3.88 -1.50 -9.45
CA LYS A 283 -3.37 -2.82 -9.84
C LYS A 283 -3.66 -3.86 -8.77
N THR A 284 -3.64 -3.46 -7.50
CA THR A 284 -3.86 -4.34 -6.36
C THR A 284 -4.64 -3.59 -5.28
N VAL A 285 -5.61 -4.28 -4.66
CA VAL A 285 -6.35 -3.79 -3.49
C VAL A 285 -6.01 -4.67 -2.31
N TYR A 286 -5.28 -4.15 -1.33
CA TYR A 286 -5.11 -4.81 -0.03
C TYR A 286 -6.29 -4.46 0.87
N ILE A 287 -6.93 -5.48 1.44
CA ILE A 287 -8.04 -5.36 2.36
C ILE A 287 -7.65 -6.08 3.64
N GLN A 288 -7.45 -5.31 4.72
CA GLN A 288 -7.01 -5.83 6.01
C GLN A 288 -8.08 -5.62 7.08
N PHE A 289 -8.52 -6.71 7.69
CA PHE A 289 -9.38 -6.67 8.87
C PHE A 289 -8.52 -6.56 10.13
N ASN A 290 -8.70 -5.49 10.89
CA ASN A 290 -7.95 -5.17 12.11
C ASN A 290 -8.82 -5.26 13.38
N ASN A 291 -10.10 -5.60 13.25
CA ASN A 291 -10.99 -5.97 14.35
C ASN A 291 -10.64 -7.37 14.92
N CYS A 292 -9.39 -7.56 15.34
CA CYS A 292 -8.81 -8.87 15.67
C CYS A 292 -9.28 -9.45 17.03
N HIS A 293 -10.08 -8.71 17.80
CA HIS A 293 -10.61 -9.19 19.09
C HIS A 293 -11.41 -10.48 18.90
N ALA A 294 -11.13 -11.49 19.72
CA ALA A 294 -11.82 -12.79 19.74
C ALA A 294 -12.05 -13.44 18.34
N GLY A 295 -11.11 -13.27 17.41
CA GLY A 295 -11.20 -13.86 16.06
C GLY A 295 -12.21 -13.21 15.10
N ALA A 296 -12.82 -12.08 15.48
CA ALA A 296 -13.82 -11.39 14.64
C ALA A 296 -13.28 -11.04 13.24
N ALA A 297 -12.02 -10.59 13.14
CA ALA A 297 -11.36 -10.33 11.88
C ALA A 297 -11.38 -11.53 10.92
N LEU A 298 -10.99 -12.74 11.36
CA LEU A 298 -11.01 -13.94 10.50
C LEU A 298 -12.43 -14.33 10.08
N ARG A 299 -13.41 -14.20 10.98
CA ARG A 299 -14.82 -14.43 10.66
C ARG A 299 -15.31 -13.46 9.58
N ASN A 300 -14.97 -12.18 9.70
CA ASN A 300 -15.36 -11.17 8.73
C ASN A 300 -14.62 -11.28 7.39
N VAL A 301 -13.34 -11.69 7.40
CA VAL A 301 -12.61 -11.98 6.16
C VAL A 301 -13.27 -13.14 5.41
N LYS A 302 -13.63 -14.24 6.09
CA LYS A 302 -14.35 -15.35 5.46
C LYS A 302 -15.69 -14.90 4.86
N MET A 303 -16.45 -14.09 5.59
CA MET A 303 -17.68 -13.51 5.07
C MET A 303 -17.42 -12.64 3.83
N MET A 304 -16.38 -11.80 3.85
CA MET A 304 -16.00 -10.98 2.69
C MET A 304 -15.58 -11.83 1.48
N GLN A 305 -14.84 -12.93 1.68
CA GLN A 305 -14.51 -13.87 0.60
C GLN A 305 -15.78 -14.44 -0.05
N TYR A 306 -16.74 -14.89 0.77
CA TYR A 306 -18.04 -15.38 0.28
C TYR A 306 -18.78 -14.32 -0.52
N LEU A 307 -18.88 -13.09 0.01
CA LEU A 307 -19.57 -11.98 -0.65
C LEU A 307 -18.91 -11.53 -1.97
N LEU A 308 -17.59 -11.71 -2.10
CA LEU A 308 -16.85 -11.43 -3.33
C LEU A 308 -16.86 -12.60 -4.32
N GLY A 309 -17.44 -13.76 -3.96
CA GLY A 309 -17.44 -14.95 -4.79
C GLY A 309 -16.04 -15.54 -4.98
N LEU A 310 -15.13 -15.31 -4.03
CA LEU A 310 -13.81 -15.94 -4.04
C LEU A 310 -13.96 -17.39 -3.56
N ASP A 311 -13.17 -18.30 -4.11
CA ASP A 311 -13.32 -19.74 -3.89
C ASP A 311 -13.05 -20.14 -2.41
N VAL A 312 -14.11 -20.25 -1.61
CA VAL A 312 -14.05 -20.59 -0.18
C VAL A 312 -14.43 -22.06 0.02
N PRO A 313 -13.60 -22.88 0.68
CA PRO A 313 -14.07 -24.17 1.17
C PRO A 313 -15.16 -23.94 2.23
N PRO A 314 -16.20 -24.78 2.28
CA PRO A 314 -17.26 -24.66 3.28
C PRO A 314 -16.67 -24.73 4.70
N LEU A 315 -17.22 -23.92 5.62
CA LEU A 315 -16.85 -23.92 7.04
C LEU A 315 -17.17 -25.29 7.66
N GLN A 316 -16.22 -26.22 7.66
CA GLN A 316 -16.38 -27.49 8.36
C GLN A 316 -15.90 -27.37 9.81
N GLY A 317 -16.81 -27.62 10.76
CA GLY A 317 -16.50 -28.42 11.94
C GLY A 317 -15.95 -27.75 13.20
N VAL A 318 -15.81 -26.43 13.28
CA VAL A 318 -15.47 -25.76 14.56
C VAL A 318 -16.63 -24.88 15.00
N LEU A 319 -17.48 -25.45 15.87
CA LEU A 319 -18.45 -24.79 16.76
C LEU A 319 -18.94 -23.39 16.33
N PHE A 320 -19.62 -23.29 15.19
CA PHE A 320 -20.49 -22.14 14.91
C PHE A 320 -21.86 -22.39 15.56
N GLY A 321 -21.88 -22.35 16.89
CA GLY A 321 -23.11 -22.27 17.67
C GLY A 321 -23.64 -20.84 17.68
N ALA A 322 -24.13 -20.36 16.54
CA ALA A 322 -25.13 -19.29 16.41
C ALA A 322 -25.30 -18.96 14.92
N ALA A 323 -26.55 -18.87 14.49
CA ALA A 323 -26.99 -18.57 13.14
C ALA A 323 -26.30 -17.33 12.53
N PHE A 324 -26.14 -17.40 11.20
CA PHE A 324 -25.63 -16.36 10.31
C PHE A 324 -26.41 -15.04 10.40
#